data_AF-A0A449G898-F1
#
_entry.id   AF-A0A449G898-F1
#
_cell.length_a   1.000
_cell.length_b   1.000
_cell.length_c   1.000
_cell.angle_alpha   90.00
_cell.angle_beta   90.00
_cell.angle_gamma   90.00
#
_symmetry.space_group_name_H-M   'P 1'
#
loop_
_entity.id
_entity.type
_entity.pdbx_description
1 polymer ?
#
loop_
_entity_poly.entity_id
_entity_poly.type
_entity_poly.pdbx_seq_one_letter_code
_entity_poly.pdbx_strand_id
1 'polypeptide(L)'
;MRIAVVLRAIIAAVGVVGVVGCGTTVDGAATTPTIAGGSDGAELFNPCSEVPDEWLRETGLDPATKTVTTDPQGESMWRICGWYAVDGPYRVDIISTSHTQAESRANEKLTGFQDVALGSRSGLIYRDKSDELELSCYVSLPAQQGMFEIAVGWRASQPVTADRCELAVEHAKDLEPHLPR
;
A
#
# COMPACT_ATOMS: atom_id res chain seq x y z
N MET A 1 -25.77 41.68 4.10
CA MET A 1 -27.03 41.32 3.40
C MET A 1 -27.26 39.83 3.66
N ARG A 2 -28.14 39.47 4.60
CA ARG A 2 -29.48 38.87 4.38
C ARG A 2 -29.43 37.61 3.50
N ILE A 3 -29.35 36.43 4.12
CA ILE A 3 -30.45 35.45 4.32
C ILE A 3 -30.89 34.78 3.00
N ALA A 4 -30.78 33.45 2.95
CA ALA A 4 -31.88 32.59 2.47
C ALA A 4 -31.60 31.11 2.83
N VAL A 5 -32.14 30.71 3.98
CA VAL A 5 -32.55 29.32 4.21
C VAL A 5 -33.73 29.03 3.28
N VAL A 6 -33.71 27.94 2.53
CA VAL A 6 -34.90 27.40 1.88
C VAL A 6 -35.12 25.98 2.37
N LEU A 7 -35.97 25.86 3.40
CA LEU A 7 -36.74 24.66 3.67
C LEU A 7 -37.80 24.52 2.56
N ARG A 8 -37.93 23.31 1.99
CA ARG A 8 -39.20 22.85 1.44
C ARG A 8 -39.50 21.44 1.92
N ALA A 9 -40.72 21.31 2.42
CA ALA A 9 -41.31 20.21 3.13
C ALA A 9 -42.01 19.21 2.19
N ILE A 10 -41.99 17.94 2.61
CA ILE A 10 -43.09 16.94 2.66
C ILE A 10 -44.00 16.80 1.43
N ILE A 11 -44.06 15.59 0.85
CA ILE A 11 -45.32 14.88 0.54
C ILE A 11 -45.11 13.37 0.75
N ALA A 12 -45.94 12.77 1.61
CA ALA A 12 -46.21 11.34 1.67
C ALA A 12 -47.42 11.03 0.77
N ALA A 13 -47.36 9.96 -0.03
CA ALA A 13 -48.56 9.34 -0.61
C ALA A 13 -48.31 7.87 -0.97
N VAL A 14 -49.38 7.09 -0.81
CA VAL A 14 -49.49 5.64 -0.70
C VAL A 14 -49.62 4.95 -2.08
N GLY A 15 -48.99 3.77 -2.22
CA GLY A 15 -49.51 2.53 -2.80
C GLY A 15 -49.71 2.39 -4.32
N VAL A 16 -49.26 1.25 -4.88
CA VAL A 16 -50.04 0.26 -5.68
C VAL A 16 -49.06 -0.78 -6.29
N VAL A 17 -49.46 -2.05 -6.21
CA VAL A 17 -48.81 -3.25 -6.79
C VAL A 17 -48.99 -3.29 -8.31
N GLY A 18 -47.99 -3.74 -9.06
CA GLY A 18 -48.10 -4.09 -10.49
C GLY A 18 -46.81 -4.64 -11.09
N VAL A 19 -46.93 -5.70 -11.89
CA VAL A 19 -45.88 -6.64 -12.32
C VAL A 19 -45.49 -6.41 -13.80
N VAL A 20 -44.21 -6.66 -14.13
CA VAL A 20 -43.50 -6.76 -15.44
C VAL A 20 -43.49 -5.60 -16.44
N GLY A 21 -42.30 -5.30 -16.98
CA GLY A 21 -42.13 -4.66 -18.30
C GLY A 21 -40.76 -4.00 -18.52
N CYS A 22 -40.01 -4.46 -19.53
CA CYS A 22 -38.65 -4.10 -19.97
C CYS A 22 -38.26 -2.61 -20.11
N GLY A 23 -36.95 -2.35 -19.91
CA GLY A 23 -36.14 -1.29 -20.55
C GLY A 23 -36.19 0.05 -19.82
N THR A 24 -35.09 0.71 -19.44
CA THR A 24 -33.73 0.75 -19.95
C THR A 24 -32.78 1.05 -18.79
N THR A 25 -31.82 0.18 -18.51
CA THR A 25 -30.74 0.52 -17.57
C THR A 25 -29.80 1.48 -18.27
N VAL A 26 -29.56 2.63 -17.65
CA VAL A 26 -28.56 3.58 -18.11
C VAL A 26 -27.19 2.90 -17.97
N ASP A 27 -26.60 2.50 -19.10
CA ASP A 27 -25.22 2.05 -19.21
C ASP A 27 -24.28 3.21 -18.86
N GLY A 28 -23.93 3.29 -17.60
CA GLY A 28 -22.83 4.07 -17.07
C GLY A 28 -21.78 3.13 -16.49
N ALA A 29 -21.31 2.18 -17.30
CA ALA A 29 -20.12 1.42 -16.96
C ALA A 29 -18.94 2.42 -16.92
N ALA A 30 -18.51 2.79 -15.72
CA ALA A 30 -17.21 3.36 -15.53
C ALA A 30 -16.21 2.29 -15.95
N THR A 31 -15.67 2.42 -17.16
CA THR A 31 -14.54 1.62 -17.62
C THR A 31 -13.34 2.04 -16.78
N THR A 32 -13.20 1.46 -15.59
CA THR A 32 -11.91 1.38 -14.94
C THR A 32 -11.04 0.54 -15.86
N PRO A 33 -9.89 1.04 -16.34
CA PRO A 33 -8.99 0.20 -17.11
C PRO A 33 -8.49 -0.89 -16.16
N THR A 34 -9.02 -2.10 -16.30
CA THR A 34 -8.37 -3.30 -15.79
C THR A 34 -7.04 -3.41 -16.51
N ILE A 35 -5.96 -2.94 -15.88
CA ILE A 35 -4.63 -3.39 -16.24
C ILE A 35 -4.60 -4.86 -15.84
N ALA A 36 -4.80 -5.73 -16.82
CA ALA A 36 -4.56 -7.15 -16.69
C ALA A 36 -3.04 -7.36 -16.60
N GLY A 37 -2.50 -7.16 -15.40
CA GLY A 37 -1.23 -7.75 -14.99
C GLY A 37 -1.54 -9.17 -14.54
N GLY A 38 -1.20 -10.15 -15.37
CA GLY A 38 -1.43 -11.56 -15.08
C GLY A 38 -0.60 -12.01 -13.89
N SER A 39 -1.26 -12.23 -12.76
CA SER A 39 -0.82 -13.16 -11.73
C SER A 39 -1.77 -14.35 -11.82
N ASP A 40 -1.29 -15.48 -12.34
CA ASP A 40 -2.02 -16.74 -12.28
C ASP A 40 -2.18 -17.14 -10.80
N GLY A 41 -3.22 -16.65 -10.13
CA GLY A 41 -3.77 -17.20 -8.89
C GLY A 41 -2.85 -17.35 -7.67
N ALA A 42 -1.67 -16.75 -7.64
CA ALA A 42 -0.80 -16.80 -6.47
C ALA A 42 -1.35 -15.89 -5.36
N GLU A 43 -1.79 -16.50 -4.26
CA GLU A 43 -2.18 -15.76 -3.07
C GLU A 43 -0.99 -14.93 -2.56
N LEU A 44 -1.17 -13.62 -2.43
CA LEU A 44 -0.12 -12.75 -1.89
C LEU A 44 0.19 -13.15 -0.45
N PHE A 45 1.47 -13.30 -0.14
CA PHE A 45 1.96 -13.35 1.24
C PHE A 45 1.31 -12.22 2.05
N ASN A 46 0.73 -12.55 3.20
CA ASN A 46 0.07 -11.61 4.07
C ASN A 46 1.01 -11.18 5.20
N PRO A 47 1.65 -9.99 5.12
CA PRO A 47 2.55 -9.51 6.15
C PRO A 47 1.85 -9.32 7.50
N CYS A 48 0.53 -9.18 7.52
CA CYS A 48 -0.21 -9.05 8.76
C CYS A 48 -0.31 -10.36 9.54
N SER A 49 -0.30 -11.52 8.90
CA SER A 49 -0.42 -12.82 9.59
C SER A 49 0.84 -13.67 9.52
N GLU A 50 1.69 -13.43 8.53
CA GLU A 50 2.80 -14.32 8.19
C GLU A 50 4.18 -13.76 8.53
N VAL A 51 4.29 -12.50 8.97
CA VAL A 51 5.54 -11.97 9.53
C VAL A 51 5.57 -12.27 11.03
N PRO A 52 6.47 -13.15 11.50
CA PRO A 52 6.62 -13.45 12.91
C PRO A 52 7.24 -12.27 13.67
N ASP A 53 6.93 -12.19 14.97
CA ASP A 53 7.51 -11.17 15.84
C ASP A 53 9.05 -11.22 15.89
N GLU A 54 9.67 -12.40 15.73
CA GLU A 54 11.13 -12.51 15.74
C GLU A 54 11.80 -11.70 14.61
N TRP A 55 11.26 -11.74 13.37
CA TRP A 55 11.82 -11.00 12.24
C TRP A 55 11.73 -9.49 12.48
N LEU A 56 10.61 -9.05 13.06
CA LEU A 56 10.39 -7.65 13.42
C LEU A 56 11.40 -7.19 14.47
N ARG A 57 11.62 -7.98 15.52
CA ARG A 57 12.60 -7.62 16.57
C ARG A 57 14.03 -7.64 16.05
N GLU A 58 14.38 -8.60 15.19
CA GLU A 58 15.71 -8.71 14.58
C GLU A 58 16.06 -7.46 13.75
N THR A 59 15.08 -6.88 13.05
CA THR A 59 15.26 -5.64 12.29
C THR A 59 14.88 -4.37 13.08
N GLY A 60 14.75 -4.43 14.41
CA GLY A 60 14.57 -3.25 15.25
C GLY A 60 13.16 -2.62 15.22
N LEU A 61 12.13 -3.41 14.92
CA LEU A 61 10.72 -3.00 14.98
C LEU A 61 10.05 -3.54 16.25
N ASP A 62 9.03 -2.82 16.72
CA ASP A 62 8.20 -3.24 17.85
C ASP A 62 6.94 -3.97 17.37
N PRO A 63 6.81 -5.30 17.56
CA PRO A 63 5.62 -6.05 17.17
C PRO A 63 4.32 -5.54 17.80
N ALA A 64 4.40 -4.94 19.00
CA ALA A 64 3.22 -4.42 19.70
C ALA A 64 2.59 -3.19 19.01
N THR A 65 3.30 -2.59 18.06
CA THR A 65 2.85 -1.39 17.33
C THR A 65 2.19 -1.68 15.99
N LYS A 66 1.89 -2.96 15.71
CA LYS A 66 1.28 -3.41 14.47
C LYS A 66 0.09 -2.56 14.08
N THR A 67 0.12 -2.06 12.84
CA THR A 67 -0.97 -1.34 12.21
C THR A 67 -1.29 -1.99 10.86
N VAL A 68 -2.55 -2.37 10.67
CA VAL A 68 -3.05 -2.88 9.39
C VAL A 68 -3.41 -1.68 8.52
N THR A 69 -2.71 -1.50 7.40
CA THR A 69 -3.05 -0.46 6.42
C THR A 69 -4.03 -1.01 5.38
N THR A 70 -3.75 -2.20 4.84
CA THR A 70 -4.57 -2.85 3.81
C THR A 70 -4.49 -4.37 3.99
N ASP A 71 -5.59 -5.02 4.32
CA ASP A 71 -5.69 -6.50 4.35
C ASP A 71 -7.14 -6.94 4.09
N PRO A 72 -7.58 -6.92 2.82
CA PRO A 72 -8.94 -7.34 2.48
C PRO A 72 -9.08 -8.86 2.53
N GLN A 73 -10.31 -9.32 2.80
CA GLN A 73 -10.66 -10.73 2.72
C GLN A 73 -10.62 -11.20 1.25
N GLY A 74 -9.96 -12.34 0.98
CA GLY A 74 -9.94 -12.96 -0.35
C GLY A 74 -8.79 -12.49 -1.24
N GLU A 75 -8.97 -12.48 -2.55
CA GLU A 75 -7.95 -12.03 -3.49
C GLU A 75 -7.66 -10.53 -3.33
N SER A 76 -6.38 -10.16 -3.39
CA SER A 76 -5.93 -8.78 -3.25
C SER A 76 -4.74 -8.49 -4.15
N MET A 77 -4.64 -7.25 -4.61
CA MET A 77 -3.43 -6.75 -5.27
C MET A 77 -2.41 -6.20 -4.27
N TRP A 78 -2.83 -5.94 -3.03
CA TRP A 78 -1.99 -5.34 -1.99
C TRP A 78 -2.33 -5.91 -0.60
N ARG A 79 -1.30 -6.22 0.19
CA ARG A 79 -1.41 -6.46 1.63
C ARG A 79 -0.31 -5.69 2.35
N ILE A 80 -0.69 -4.92 3.36
CA ILE A 80 0.18 -3.94 4.00
C ILE A 80 -0.04 -3.94 5.50
N CYS A 81 1.03 -4.29 6.22
CA CYS A 81 1.12 -4.09 7.66
C CYS A 81 2.41 -3.33 7.99
N GLY A 82 2.35 -2.52 9.05
CA GLY A 82 3.51 -1.79 9.52
C GLY A 82 3.64 -1.71 11.01
N TRP A 83 4.84 -1.32 11.44
CA TRP A 83 5.29 -1.27 12.82
C TRP A 83 6.19 -0.05 13.01
N TYR A 84 6.23 0.50 14.22
CA TYR A 84 7.19 1.53 14.57
C TYR A 84 8.56 0.91 14.91
N ALA A 85 9.61 1.62 14.51
CA ALA A 85 10.96 1.30 14.96
C ALA A 85 11.12 1.58 16.46
N VAL A 86 11.95 0.79 17.14
CA VAL A 86 12.24 0.99 18.56
C VAL A 86 13.13 2.21 18.80
N ASP A 87 14.05 2.50 17.88
CA ASP A 87 15.12 3.49 18.05
C ASP A 87 14.91 4.78 17.24
N GLY A 88 13.71 5.00 16.69
CA GLY A 88 13.49 6.19 15.87
C GLY A 88 12.03 6.57 15.68
N PRO A 89 11.76 7.85 15.34
CA PRO A 89 10.41 8.35 15.12
C PRO A 89 9.90 8.01 13.71
N TYR A 90 10.00 6.76 13.28
CA TYR A 90 9.57 6.30 11.97
C TYR A 90 8.86 4.96 12.02
N ARG A 91 8.01 4.72 11.03
CA ARG A 91 7.28 3.48 10.79
C ARG A 91 7.94 2.75 9.63
N VAL A 92 7.93 1.42 9.69
CA VAL A 92 8.23 0.53 8.57
C VAL A 92 6.98 -0.21 8.17
N ASP A 93 6.63 -0.14 6.89
CA ASP A 93 5.58 -0.95 6.29
C ASP A 93 6.21 -2.08 5.46
N ILE A 94 5.76 -3.30 5.71
CA ILE A 94 6.01 -4.46 4.84
C ILE A 94 4.80 -4.57 3.93
N ILE A 95 5.04 -4.35 2.64
CA ILE A 95 4.04 -4.32 1.58
C ILE A 95 4.26 -5.56 0.71
N SER A 96 3.20 -6.33 0.52
CA SER A 96 3.15 -7.48 -0.40
C SER A 96 2.20 -7.15 -1.53
N THR A 97 2.63 -7.35 -2.77
CA THR A 97 1.88 -6.91 -3.94
C THR A 97 2.09 -7.81 -5.14
N SER A 98 1.08 -7.86 -6.00
CA SER A 98 1.17 -8.52 -7.31
C SER A 98 1.84 -7.66 -8.38
N HIS A 99 2.10 -6.39 -8.05
CA HIS A 99 2.81 -5.50 -8.94
C HIS A 99 4.30 -5.84 -9.05
N THR A 100 4.94 -5.34 -10.12
CA THR A 100 6.35 -5.59 -10.40
C THR A 100 7.19 -4.31 -10.37
N GLN A 101 8.50 -4.46 -10.19
CA GLN A 101 9.44 -3.33 -10.27
C GLN A 101 9.42 -2.64 -11.64
N ALA A 102 9.10 -3.36 -12.72
CA ALA A 102 8.95 -2.77 -14.05
C ALA A 102 7.74 -1.83 -14.11
N GLU A 103 6.63 -2.21 -13.49
CA GLU A 103 5.45 -1.35 -13.34
C GLU A 103 5.76 -0.14 -12.46
N SER A 104 6.54 -0.30 -11.37
CA SER A 104 7.00 0.84 -10.56
C SER A 104 7.80 1.84 -11.38
N ARG A 105 8.72 1.37 -12.24
CA ARG A 105 9.50 2.26 -13.14
C ARG A 105 8.63 2.97 -14.17
N ALA A 106 7.54 2.35 -14.63
CA ALA A 106 6.60 2.94 -15.56
C ALA A 106 5.59 3.89 -14.87
N ASN A 107 5.49 3.85 -13.55
CA ASN A 107 4.53 4.66 -12.80
C ASN A 107 4.98 6.12 -12.72
N GLU A 108 4.25 7.01 -13.40
CA GLU A 108 4.53 8.45 -13.43
C GLU A 108 4.40 9.15 -12.07
N LYS A 109 3.82 8.50 -11.06
CA LYS A 109 3.74 9.02 -9.68
C LYS A 109 5.00 8.75 -8.87
N LEU A 110 5.85 7.82 -9.32
CA LEU A 110 7.08 7.45 -8.62
C LEU A 110 8.29 8.16 -9.23
N THR A 111 9.30 8.42 -8.40
CA THR A 111 10.52 9.12 -8.78
C THR A 111 11.73 8.62 -7.99
N GLY A 112 12.92 9.12 -8.33
CA GLY A 112 14.14 8.86 -7.57
C GLY A 112 14.61 7.40 -7.67
N PHE A 113 14.37 6.76 -8.82
CA PHE A 113 14.70 5.35 -9.04
C PHE A 113 16.20 5.10 -8.94
N GLN A 114 16.58 4.16 -8.08
CA GLN A 114 17.97 3.70 -7.95
C GLN A 114 18.01 2.19 -7.70
N ASP A 115 18.83 1.47 -8.47
CA ASP A 115 19.08 0.05 -8.22
C ASP A 115 19.93 -0.14 -6.96
N VAL A 116 19.62 -1.16 -6.16
CA VAL A 116 20.33 -1.49 -4.92
C VAL A 116 20.48 -2.99 -4.77
N ALA A 117 21.59 -3.46 -4.21
CA ALA A 117 21.76 -4.86 -3.87
C ALA A 117 21.22 -5.14 -2.46
N LEU A 118 20.32 -6.13 -2.36
CA LEU A 118 19.68 -6.58 -1.12
C LEU A 118 20.03 -8.05 -0.92
N GLY A 119 21.25 -8.30 -0.43
CA GLY A 119 21.81 -9.64 -0.34
C GLY A 119 21.89 -10.30 -1.72
N SER A 120 21.00 -11.26 -1.97
CA SER A 120 20.96 -12.03 -3.22
C SER A 120 19.91 -11.56 -4.22
N ARG A 121 19.10 -10.55 -3.87
CA ARG A 121 18.09 -9.94 -4.76
C ARG A 121 18.55 -8.57 -5.25
N SER A 122 18.15 -8.22 -6.48
CA SER A 122 18.21 -6.84 -6.95
C SER A 122 16.99 -6.07 -6.44
N GLY A 123 17.24 -5.03 -5.67
CA GLY A 123 16.21 -4.10 -5.20
C GLY A 123 16.12 -2.84 -6.05
N LEU A 124 15.00 -2.13 -5.88
CA LEU A 124 14.76 -0.83 -6.49
C LEU A 124 14.26 0.14 -5.43
N ILE A 125 15.00 1.23 -5.24
CA ILE A 125 14.65 2.37 -4.39
C ILE A 125 13.78 3.33 -5.19
N TYR A 126 12.74 3.90 -4.59
CA TYR A 126 11.95 5.00 -5.16
C TYR A 126 11.19 5.78 -4.08
N ARG A 127 10.58 6.89 -4.49
CA ARG A 127 9.73 7.76 -3.67
C ARG A 127 8.45 8.12 -4.41
N ASP A 128 7.41 8.50 -3.67
CA ASP A 128 6.22 9.11 -4.23
C ASP A 128 6.48 10.59 -4.55
N LYS A 129 6.14 11.06 -5.74
CA LYS A 129 6.33 12.46 -6.16
C LYS A 129 5.53 13.46 -5.33
N SER A 130 4.43 13.03 -4.70
CA SER A 130 3.60 13.87 -3.85
C SER A 130 4.17 14.07 -2.44
N ASP A 131 5.18 13.30 -2.06
CA ASP A 131 5.91 13.48 -0.80
C ASP A 131 6.99 14.57 -0.93
N GLU A 132 6.54 15.83 -1.03
CA GLU A 132 7.40 17.00 -1.18
C GLU A 132 8.37 17.22 -0.01
N LEU A 133 8.07 16.63 1.15
CA LEU A 133 8.91 16.70 2.35
C LEU A 133 9.90 15.53 2.45
N GLU A 134 9.87 14.60 1.49
CA GLU A 134 10.70 13.40 1.44
C GLU A 134 10.71 12.63 2.77
N LEU A 135 9.54 12.53 3.41
CA LEU A 135 9.37 11.83 4.68
C LEU A 135 9.28 10.32 4.51
N SER A 136 9.17 9.83 3.28
CA SER A 136 9.05 8.42 2.95
C SER A 136 10.06 7.97 1.91
N CYS A 137 10.41 6.69 2.00
CA CYS A 137 11.15 6.01 0.95
C CYS A 137 10.76 4.54 0.88
N TYR A 138 10.77 4.00 -0.34
CA TYR A 138 10.38 2.64 -0.65
C TYR A 138 11.58 1.89 -1.23
N VAL A 139 11.75 0.64 -0.80
CA VAL A 139 12.71 -0.30 -1.36
C VAL A 139 11.97 -1.57 -1.70
N SER A 140 11.90 -1.88 -3.00
CA SER A 140 11.21 -3.09 -3.47
C SER A 140 12.18 -4.25 -3.71
N LEU A 141 11.69 -5.48 -3.53
CA LEU A 141 12.38 -6.73 -3.83
C LEU A 141 11.48 -7.61 -4.70
N PRO A 142 11.96 -8.15 -5.83
CA PRO A 142 11.16 -9.03 -6.67
C PRO A 142 10.78 -10.33 -5.93
N ALA A 143 9.58 -10.83 -6.23
CA ALA A 143 9.07 -12.10 -5.76
C ALA A 143 8.22 -12.79 -6.85
N GLN A 144 7.99 -14.11 -6.78
CA GLN A 144 7.14 -14.82 -7.74
C GLN A 144 5.72 -14.26 -7.78
N GLN A 145 5.21 -13.82 -6.63
CA GLN A 145 3.89 -13.20 -6.54
C GLN A 145 3.82 -11.81 -7.16
N GLY A 146 4.95 -11.15 -7.44
CA GLY A 146 5.06 -9.75 -7.84
C GLY A 146 6.30 -9.11 -7.20
N MET A 147 6.10 -8.39 -6.10
CA MET A 147 7.20 -7.87 -5.29
C MET A 147 6.79 -7.67 -3.83
N PHE A 148 7.80 -7.53 -2.99
CA PHE A 148 7.67 -6.89 -1.69
C PHE A 148 8.16 -5.45 -1.78
N GLU A 149 7.59 -4.56 -0.98
CA GLU A 149 8.15 -3.24 -0.73
C GLU A 149 8.34 -3.06 0.78
N ILE A 150 9.50 -2.56 1.16
CA ILE A 150 9.80 -2.10 2.50
C ILE A 150 9.79 -0.58 2.45
N ALA A 151 8.81 0.02 3.11
CA ALA A 151 8.65 1.47 3.12
C ALA A 151 8.96 2.02 4.51
N VAL A 152 9.82 3.03 4.57
CA VAL A 152 10.06 3.81 5.78
C VAL A 152 9.28 5.10 5.67
N GLY A 153 8.49 5.43 6.69
CA GLY A 153 7.76 6.70 6.82
C GLY A 153 8.13 7.42 8.12
N TRP A 154 8.70 8.61 8.00
CA TRP A 154 9.09 9.45 9.13
C TRP A 154 7.89 10.21 9.70
N ARG A 155 7.83 10.36 11.03
CA ARG A 155 6.80 11.18 11.67
C ARG A 155 7.04 12.65 11.34
N ALA A 156 6.12 13.27 10.60
CA ALA A 156 6.22 14.67 10.15
C ALA A 156 6.42 15.68 11.29
N SER A 157 5.96 15.37 12.51
CA SER A 157 6.12 16.23 13.68
C SER A 157 7.49 16.13 14.36
N GLN A 158 8.42 15.34 13.82
CA GLN A 158 9.73 15.05 14.41
C GLN A 158 10.84 15.53 13.47
N PRO A 159 11.96 16.03 14.00
CA PRO A 159 13.10 16.42 13.17
C PRO A 159 13.60 15.20 12.39
N VAL A 160 13.92 15.40 11.12
CA VAL A 160 14.53 14.34 10.29
C VAL A 160 16.00 14.24 10.65
N THR A 161 16.39 13.11 11.24
CA THR A 161 17.77 12.88 11.74
C THR A 161 18.48 11.72 11.05
N ALA A 162 17.81 11.02 10.13
CA ALA A 162 18.36 9.89 9.39
C ALA A 162 17.79 9.89 7.95
N ASP A 163 18.51 9.27 7.02
CA ASP A 163 18.05 9.10 5.64
C ASP A 163 17.01 7.96 5.57
N ARG A 164 15.84 8.25 5.01
CA ARG A 164 14.73 7.28 4.98
C ARG A 164 14.97 6.14 4.00
N CYS A 165 15.72 6.38 2.92
CA CYS A 165 16.09 5.32 1.98
C CYS A 165 17.19 4.44 2.53
N GLU A 166 18.17 4.99 3.24
CA GLU A 166 19.18 4.19 3.93
C GLU A 166 18.52 3.26 4.95
N LEU A 167 17.58 3.77 5.76
CA LEU A 167 16.79 2.96 6.69
C LEU A 167 15.95 1.89 5.96
N ALA A 168 15.29 2.24 4.86
CA ALA A 168 14.48 1.28 4.11
C ALA A 168 15.34 0.17 3.48
N VAL A 169 16.56 0.51 3.03
CA VAL A 169 17.53 -0.47 2.51
C VAL A 169 18.03 -1.39 3.63
N GLU A 170 18.28 -0.86 4.83
CA GLU A 170 18.67 -1.64 6.01
C GLU A 170 17.60 -2.67 6.36
N HIS A 171 16.36 -2.24 6.60
CA HIS A 171 15.25 -3.15 6.90
C HIS A 171 14.99 -4.13 5.75
N ALA A 172 15.13 -3.71 4.49
CA ALA A 172 14.98 -4.61 3.35
C ALA A 172 16.07 -5.69 3.30
N LYS A 173 17.31 -5.38 3.68
CA LYS A 173 18.39 -6.37 3.77
C LYS A 173 18.16 -7.37 4.89
N ASP A 174 17.68 -6.90 6.03
CA ASP A 174 17.37 -7.78 7.17
C ASP A 174 16.23 -8.74 6.83
N LEU A 175 15.19 -8.25 6.14
CA LEU A 175 14.01 -9.04 5.81
C LEU A 175 14.17 -9.93 4.56
N GLU A 176 15.07 -9.60 3.61
CA GLU A 176 15.25 -10.35 2.35
C GLU A 176 15.38 -11.87 2.52
N PRO A 177 16.16 -12.40 3.49
CA PRO A 177 16.34 -13.83 3.68
C PRO A 177 15.07 -14.55 4.14
N HIS A 178 14.14 -13.82 4.76
CA HIS A 178 12.92 -14.37 5.35
C HIS A 178 11.72 -14.33 4.40
N LEU A 179 11.70 -13.36 3.48
CA LEU A 179 10.60 -13.17 2.54
C LEU A 179 10.59 -14.27 1.47
N PRO A 180 9.41 -14.74 1.00
CA PRO A 180 9.30 -15.64 -0.14
C PRO A 180 9.97 -15.10 -1.41
N ARG A 181 10.40 -16.01 -2.29
CA ARG A 181 11.02 -15.70 -3.59
C ARG A 181 10.01 -15.57 -4.71
#